data_AF-A0A0B8P6L7-F1
#
_entry.id   AF-A0A0B8P6L7-F1
#
_cell.length_a   1.000
_cell.length_b   1.000
_cell.length_c   1.000
_cell.angle_alpha   90.00
_cell.angle_beta   90.00
_cell.angle_gamma   90.00
#
_symmetry.space_group_name_H-M   'P 1'
#
loop_
_entity.id
_entity.type
_entity.pdbx_description
1 polymer ?
#
loop_
_entity_poly.entity_id
_entity_poly.type
_entity_poly.pdbx_seq_one_letter_code
_entity_poly.pdbx_strand_id
1 'polypeptide(L)'
;MDIEHQNKADPVIGVLLGFLVALPFAVALCIWEGSSWDISGKGWLAVTYVGLFEMGITFVLWLGALKATQNTARISNLIFISPFISLVLLWQILGETIHVSTLFGLVLIVSGLVIQQLKRKS
;
A
#
# COMPACT_ATOMS: atom_id res chain seq x y z
N MET A 1 38.81 3.48 11.00
CA MET A 1 38.35 4.76 10.41
C MET A 1 36.90 4.55 10.05
N ASP A 2 36.11 4.73 11.10
CA ASP A 2 34.81 4.13 11.34
C ASP A 2 33.75 5.08 10.83
N ILE A 3 33.34 4.91 9.57
CA ILE A 3 32.15 5.59 9.05
C ILE A 3 30.94 4.70 9.35
N GLU A 4 30.68 4.53 10.64
CA GLU A 4 29.39 4.12 11.17
C GLU A 4 28.46 5.35 11.11
N HIS A 5 28.16 5.84 9.91
CA HIS A 5 27.01 6.73 9.77
C HIS A 5 25.79 5.85 9.88
N GLN A 6 25.21 5.90 11.07
CA GLN A 6 23.86 5.54 11.47
C GLN A 6 22.84 6.09 10.46
N ASN A 7 22.84 5.56 9.25
CA ASN A 7 21.95 5.96 8.19
C ASN A 7 20.63 5.31 8.54
N LYS A 8 19.78 6.05 9.27
CA LYS A 8 18.36 5.77 9.44
C LYS A 8 17.71 5.85 8.06
N ALA A 9 18.08 4.95 7.15
CA ALA A 9 17.88 4.98 5.71
C ALA A 9 16.67 5.81 5.36
N ASP A 10 16.89 7.05 4.89
CA ASP A 10 15.81 8.01 4.70
C ASP A 10 14.68 7.32 3.94
N PRO A 11 13.43 7.41 4.40
CA PRO A 11 12.30 6.71 3.78
C PRO A 11 12.26 6.88 2.27
N VAL A 12 12.65 8.07 1.82
CA VAL A 12 12.78 8.50 0.44
C VAL A 12 13.81 7.65 -0.32
N ILE A 13 14.95 7.31 0.28
CA ILE A 13 15.98 6.46 -0.33
C ILE A 13 15.45 5.03 -0.51
N GLY A 14 14.73 4.49 0.48
CA GLY A 14 14.11 3.17 0.37
C GLY A 14 13.09 3.10 -0.77
N VAL A 15 12.26 4.13 -0.91
CA VAL A 15 11.30 4.26 -2.02
C VAL A 15 12.00 4.40 -3.36
N LEU A 16 13.02 5.26 -3.43
CA LEU A 16 13.76 5.53 -4.68
C LEU A 16 14.51 4.28 -5.16
N LEU A 17 15.12 3.51 -4.26
CA LEU A 17 15.73 2.22 -4.59
C LEU A 17 14.69 1.19 -5.04
N GLY A 18 13.53 1.13 -4.36
CA GLY A 18 12.41 0.28 -4.75
C GLY A 18 11.93 0.59 -6.17
N PHE A 19 11.77 1.88 -6.51
CA PHE A 19 11.43 2.32 -7.87
C PHE A 19 12.53 1.98 -8.88
N LEU A 20 13.80 2.19 -8.55
CA LEU A 20 14.94 1.87 -9.42
C LEU A 20 15.03 0.38 -9.75
N VAL A 21 14.67 -0.50 -8.82
CA VAL A 21 14.64 -1.96 -9.04
C VAL A 21 13.36 -2.39 -9.74
N ALA A 22 12.21 -1.81 -9.37
CA ALA A 22 10.92 -2.16 -9.95
C ALA A 22 10.76 -1.69 -11.40
N LEU A 23 11.29 -0.52 -11.78
CA LEU A 23 11.22 0.02 -13.14
C LEU A 23 11.76 -0.92 -14.22
N PRO A 24 13.02 -1.42 -14.15
CA PRO A 24 13.56 -2.32 -15.15
C PRO A 24 12.80 -3.66 -15.16
N PHE A 25 12.31 -4.13 -14.01
CA PHE A 25 11.50 -5.34 -13.93
C PHE A 25 10.14 -5.15 -14.60
N ALA A 26 9.47 -4.03 -14.36
CA ALA A 26 8.21 -3.66 -14.97
C ALA A 26 8.35 -3.49 -16.50
N VAL A 27 9.43 -2.86 -16.96
CA VAL A 27 9.74 -2.72 -18.39
C VAL A 27 10.01 -4.08 -19.03
N ALA A 28 10.78 -4.96 -18.39
CA ALA A 28 11.05 -6.30 -18.88
C ALA A 28 9.76 -7.13 -19.02
N LEU A 29 8.86 -7.05 -18.03
CA LEU A 29 7.55 -7.70 -18.10
C LEU A 29 6.69 -7.11 -19.22
N CYS A 30 6.64 -5.78 -19.36
CA CYS A 30 5.91 -5.11 -20.46
C CYS A 30 6.37 -5.56 -21.84
N ILE A 31 7.69 -5.71 -22.03
CA ILE A 31 8.27 -6.21 -23.28
C ILE A 31 7.89 -7.68 -23.50
N TRP A 32 7.91 -8.50 -22.44
CA TRP A 32 7.55 -9.92 -22.53
C TRP A 32 6.08 -10.15 -22.84
N GLU A 33 5.19 -9.34 -22.28
CA GLU A 33 3.73 -9.42 -22.49
C GLU A 33 3.30 -8.85 -23.86
N GLY A 34 4.19 -8.14 -24.57
CA GLY A 34 3.90 -7.57 -25.88
C GLY A 34 2.81 -6.49 -25.84
N SER A 35 2.64 -5.81 -24.70
CA SER A 35 1.59 -4.80 -24.52
C SER A 35 1.79 -3.63 -25.47
N SER A 36 0.75 -3.32 -26.26
CA SER A 36 0.69 -2.14 -27.09
C SER A 36 0.60 -0.89 -26.19
N TRP A 37 1.49 0.07 -26.43
CA TRP A 37 1.54 1.36 -25.72
C TRP A 37 0.44 2.31 -26.21
N ASP A 38 -0.75 1.78 -26.53
CA ASP A 38 -1.92 2.53 -26.97
C ASP A 38 -2.69 3.08 -25.76
N ILE A 39 -1.93 3.67 -24.83
CA ILE A 39 -2.46 4.31 -23.64
C ILE A 39 -2.81 5.73 -24.07
N SER A 40 -4.11 6.02 -24.19
CA SER A 40 -4.63 7.37 -24.40
C SER A 40 -3.96 8.36 -23.43
N GLY A 41 -3.76 9.62 -23.82
CA GLY A 41 -3.08 10.62 -22.96
C GLY A 41 -3.67 10.77 -21.54
N LYS A 42 -4.95 10.42 -21.36
CA LYS A 42 -5.60 10.30 -20.05
C LYS A 42 -5.04 9.17 -19.18
N GLY A 43 -4.71 8.03 -19.78
CA GLY A 43 -4.11 6.90 -19.09
C GLY A 43 -2.71 7.22 -18.57
N TRP A 44 -1.89 7.95 -19.34
CA TRP A 44 -0.59 8.43 -18.87
C TRP A 44 -0.70 9.38 -17.66
N LEU A 45 -1.67 10.30 -17.69
CA LEU A 45 -1.96 11.18 -16.56
C LEU A 45 -2.47 10.41 -15.34
N ALA A 46 -3.38 9.45 -15.55
CA ALA A 46 -3.90 8.61 -14.47
C ALA A 46 -2.80 7.77 -13.81
N VAL A 47 -1.96 7.12 -14.60
CA VAL A 47 -0.84 6.30 -14.10
C VAL A 47 0.17 7.16 -13.36
N THR A 48 0.45 8.37 -13.85
CA THR A 48 1.37 9.29 -13.17
C THR A 48 0.78 9.77 -11.84
N TYR A 49 -0.51 10.12 -11.80
CA TYR A 49 -1.18 10.54 -10.58
C TYR A 49 -1.20 9.41 -9.54
N VAL A 50 -1.66 8.21 -9.91
CA VAL A 50 -1.72 7.03 -9.04
C VAL A 50 -0.32 6.62 -8.57
N GLY A 51 0.64 6.53 -9.49
CA GLY A 51 2.01 6.14 -9.17
C GLY A 51 2.70 7.11 -8.22
N LEU A 52 2.55 8.42 -8.45
CA LEU A 52 3.26 9.44 -7.69
C LEU A 52 2.54 9.78 -6.37
N PHE A 53 1.23 10.02 -6.41
CA PHE A 53 0.45 10.39 -5.22
C PHE A 53 0.05 9.17 -4.40
N GLU A 54 -0.64 8.18 -4.98
CA GLU A 54 -1.15 7.06 -4.19
C GLU A 54 -0.03 6.13 -3.73
N MET A 55 0.91 5.77 -4.60
CA MET A 55 1.97 4.82 -4.24
C MET A 55 3.25 5.51 -3.73
N GLY A 56 3.71 6.58 -4.36
CA GLY A 56 4.95 7.27 -3.97
C GLY A 56 4.82 8.06 -2.65
N ILE A 57 4.03 9.13 -2.65
CA ILE A 57 3.89 10.04 -1.51
C ILE A 57 3.31 9.32 -0.29
N THR A 58 2.25 8.53 -0.46
CA THR A 58 1.64 7.76 0.64
C THR A 58 2.64 6.84 1.33
N PHE A 59 3.55 6.21 0.57
CA PHE A 59 4.55 5.30 1.15
C PHE A 59 5.63 6.05 1.92
N VAL A 60 6.07 7.22 1.43
CA VAL A 60 6.99 8.09 2.18
C VAL A 60 6.35 8.57 3.47
N LEU A 61 5.08 9.01 3.42
CA LEU A 61 4.31 9.40 4.61
C LEU A 61 4.14 8.23 5.58
N TRP A 62 3.87 7.03 5.06
CA TRP A 62 3.73 5.81 5.84
C TRP A 62 5.02 5.45 6.59
N LEU A 63 6.16 5.42 5.89
CA LEU A 63 7.46 5.18 6.50
C LEU A 63 7.84 6.29 7.50
N GLY A 64 7.50 7.54 7.19
CA GLY A 64 7.65 8.67 8.10
C GLY A 64 6.85 8.47 9.38
N ALA A 65 5.58 8.07 9.26
CA ALA A 65 4.71 7.78 10.39
C ALA A 65 5.25 6.60 11.23
N LEU A 66 5.70 5.52 10.58
CA LEU A 66 6.33 4.37 11.23
C LEU A 66 7.57 4.77 12.03
N LYS A 67 8.42 5.66 11.49
CA LYS A 67 9.60 6.17 12.18
C LYS A 67 9.25 7.15 13.31
N ALA A 68 8.20 7.96 13.14
CA ALA A 68 7.78 8.96 14.12
C ALA A 68 7.01 8.34 15.31
N THR A 69 6.37 7.18 15.11
CA THR A 69 5.54 6.55 16.12
C THR A 69 6.35 5.53 16.92
N GLN A 70 6.50 5.76 18.23
CA GLN A 70 7.20 4.82 19.13
C GLN A 70 6.51 3.46 19.27
N ASN A 71 5.25 3.36 18.81
CA ASN A 71 4.44 2.17 18.92
C ASN A 71 3.94 1.72 17.55
N THR A 72 4.81 1.07 16.78
CA THR A 72 4.55 0.46 15.46
C THR A 72 3.25 -0.35 15.42
N ALA A 73 2.84 -0.93 16.57
CA ALA A 73 1.58 -1.66 16.70
C ALA A 73 0.33 -0.79 16.44
N ARG A 74 0.32 0.50 16.80
CA ARG A 74 -0.82 1.40 16.53
C ARG A 74 -0.99 1.68 15.04
N ILE A 75 0.12 1.88 14.33
CA ILE A 75 0.10 2.05 12.88
C ILE A 75 -0.33 0.75 12.19
N SER A 76 0.16 -0.39 12.66
CA SER A 76 -0.29 -1.70 12.18
C SER A 76 -1.80 -1.91 12.39
N ASN A 77 -2.37 -1.39 13.49
CA ASN A 77 -3.81 -1.42 13.74
C ASN A 77 -4.63 -0.56 12.77
N LEU A 78 -4.07 0.53 12.23
CA LEU A 78 -4.75 1.36 11.23
C LEU A 78 -4.90 0.65 9.87
N ILE A 79 -3.92 -0.15 9.45
CA ILE A 79 -4.06 -1.00 8.24
C ILE A 79 -5.25 -1.93 8.38
N PHE A 80 -5.51 -2.44 9.58
CA PHE A 80 -6.65 -3.32 9.81
C PHE A 80 -8.01 -2.62 9.75
N ILE A 81 -8.04 -1.29 9.86
CA ILE A 81 -9.26 -0.48 9.65
C ILE A 81 -9.50 -0.24 8.15
N SER A 82 -8.46 -0.34 7.30
CA SER A 82 -8.56 -0.20 5.84
C SER A 82 -9.70 -0.99 5.20
N PRO A 83 -9.85 -2.32 5.40
CA PRO A 83 -10.93 -3.09 4.77
C PRO A 83 -12.33 -2.58 5.16
N PHE A 84 -12.49 -2.04 6.37
CA PHE A 84 -13.75 -1.46 6.81
C PHE A 84 -14.04 -0.14 6.10
N ILE A 85 -13.05 0.76 6.04
CA ILE A 85 -13.17 2.04 5.32
C ILE A 85 -13.40 1.79 3.83
N SER A 86 -12.70 0.85 3.22
CA SER A 86 -12.92 0.47 1.82
C SER A 86 -14.35 -0.02 1.59
N LEU A 87 -14.94 -0.76 2.52
CA LEU A 87 -16.33 -1.24 2.39
C LEU A 87 -17.35 -0.10 2.51
N VAL A 88 -17.14 0.83 3.45
CA VAL A 88 -17.95 2.04 3.57
C VAL A 88 -17.85 2.90 2.31
N LEU A 89 -16.64 3.10 1.79
CA LEU A 89 -16.40 3.84 0.55
C LEU A 89 -17.02 3.14 -0.65
N LEU A 90 -16.92 1.82 -0.77
CA LEU A 90 -17.58 1.05 -1.83
C LEU A 90 -19.10 1.24 -1.78
N TRP A 91 -19.69 1.14 -0.60
CA TRP A 91 -21.13 1.39 -0.42
C TRP A 91 -21.51 2.82 -0.84
N GLN A 92 -20.69 3.81 -0.47
CA GLN A 92 -20.99 5.22 -0.72
C GLN A 92 -20.71 5.68 -2.16
N ILE A 93 -19.69 5.10 -2.82
CA ILE A 93 -19.21 5.48 -4.17
C ILE A 93 -19.86 4.64 -5.27
N LEU A 94 -19.97 3.31 -5.08
CA LEU A 94 -20.58 2.42 -6.08
C LEU A 94 -22.11 2.38 -5.96
N GLY A 95 -22.67 2.72 -4.80
CA GLY A 95 -24.12 2.75 -4.58
C GLY A 95 -24.82 1.38 -4.70
N GLU A 96 -24.05 0.29 -4.80
CA GLU A 96 -24.59 -1.06 -4.88
C GLU A 96 -24.99 -1.61 -3.51
N THR A 97 -26.06 -2.39 -3.49
CA THR A 97 -26.51 -3.10 -2.30
C THR A 97 -25.43 -4.08 -1.85
N ILE A 98 -24.91 -3.87 -0.64
CA ILE A 98 -23.88 -4.73 -0.04
C ILE A 98 -24.38 -6.17 -0.03
N HIS A 99 -23.78 -7.02 -0.87
CA HIS A 99 -24.07 -8.45 -0.86
C HIS A 99 -23.54 -9.09 0.43
N VAL A 100 -24.25 -10.12 0.90
CA VAL A 100 -23.90 -10.88 2.11
C VAL A 100 -22.49 -11.48 2.04
N SER A 101 -21.95 -11.69 0.83
CA SER A 101 -20.58 -12.12 0.59
C SER A 101 -19.52 -11.15 1.13
N THR A 102 -19.73 -9.84 1.00
CA THR A 102 -18.81 -8.82 1.53
C THR A 102 -18.83 -8.79 3.06
N LEU A 103 -20.01 -9.03 3.65
CA LEU A 103 -20.17 -9.15 5.10
C LEU A 103 -19.45 -10.40 5.64
N PHE A 104 -19.60 -11.55 4.97
CA PHE A 104 -18.88 -12.77 5.32
C PHE A 104 -17.36 -12.60 5.19
N GLY A 105 -16.89 -11.97 4.10
CA GLY A 105 -15.47 -11.64 3.93
C GLY A 105 -14.95 -10.74 5.05
N LEU A 106 -15.71 -9.71 5.44
CA LEU A 106 -15.37 -8.83 6.55
C LEU A 106 -15.29 -9.59 7.87
N VAL A 107 -16.28 -10.42 8.20
CA VAL A 107 -16.28 -11.25 9.42
C VAL A 107 -15.07 -12.17 9.45
N LEU A 108 -14.71 -12.78 8.32
CA LEU A 108 -13.56 -13.68 8.18
C LEU A 108 -12.22 -12.94 8.37
N ILE A 109 -12.08 -11.74 7.80
CA ILE A 109 -10.91 -10.87 8.00
C ILE A 109 -10.80 -10.45 9.47
N VAL A 110 -11.90 -9.99 10.09
CA VAL A 110 -11.92 -9.54 11.49
C VAL A 110 -11.58 -10.69 12.44
N SER A 111 -12.15 -11.89 12.22
CA SER A 111 -11.86 -13.04 13.08
C SER A 111 -10.43 -13.57 12.90
N GLY A 112 -9.91 -13.64 11.67
CA GLY A 112 -8.49 -13.94 11.42
C GLY A 112 -7.55 -12.93 12.09
N LEU A 113 -7.93 -11.65 12.06
CA LEU A 113 -7.18 -10.58 12.72
C LEU A 113 -7.18 -10.71 14.23
N VAL A 114 -8.34 -10.94 14.86
CA VAL A 114 -8.45 -11.08 16.33
C VAL A 114 -7.56 -12.23 16.80
N ILE A 115 -7.58 -13.36 16.08
CA ILE A 115 -6.71 -14.50 16.37
C ILE A 115 -5.23 -14.12 16.22
N GLN A 116 -4.86 -13.40 15.15
CA GLN A 116 -3.48 -12.97 14.90
C GLN A 116 -2.97 -11.98 15.95
N GLN A 117 -3.81 -11.03 16.38
CA GLN A 117 -3.54 -10.07 17.45
C GLN A 117 -3.31 -10.78 18.79
N LEU A 118 -4.16 -11.76 19.12
CA LEU A 118 -4.03 -12.56 20.35
C LEU A 118 -2.73 -13.38 20.33
N LYS A 119 -2.35 -13.96 19.19
CA LYS A 119 -1.12 -14.75 19.05
C LYS A 119 0.16 -13.91 19.10
N ARG A 120 0.13 -12.67 18.59
CA ARG A 120 1.30 -11.76 18.60
C ARG A 120 1.56 -11.14 19.98
N LYS A 121 0.64 -11.29 20.94
CA LYS A 121 0.75 -10.75 22.30
C LYS A 121 1.23 -11.79 23.33
N SER A 122 1.54 -13.02 22.91
CA SER A 122 2.15 -14.08 23.73
C SER A 122 3.57 -14.37 23.26
#